data_AF-A0A9E1R3X3-F1
#
_entry.id   AF-A0A9E1R3X3-F1
#
_cell.length_a   1.000
_cell.length_b   1.000
_cell.length_c   1.000
_cell.angle_alpha   90.00
_cell.angle_beta   90.00
_cell.angle_gamma   90.00
#
_symmetry.space_group_name_H-M   'P 1'
#
loop_
_entity.id
_entity.type
_entity.pdbx_description
1 polymer ?
#
loop_
_entity_poly.entity_id
_entity_poly.type
_entity_poly.pdbx_seq_one_letter_code
_entity_poly.pdbx_strand_id
1 'polypeptide(L)'
;MIRTGDEYRDSIRDGREVFINGEKVPDVTTHPMFKPLVDIRARIYDMQHEAATASKMVYRDDDGEQYSIGLKLPYSQNDWSEKRASTDAIFDEIGGVVTRVGDETVGEM
;
A
#
# COMPACT_ATOMS: atom_id res chain seq x y z
N MET A 1 10.77 0.62 -8.59
CA MET A 1 11.17 0.24 -7.21
C MET A 1 9.98 0.42 -6.28
N ILE A 2 9.68 -0.60 -5.47
CA ILE A 2 8.56 -0.58 -4.53
C ILE A 2 8.97 0.23 -3.29
N ARG A 3 8.13 1.19 -2.88
CA ARG A 3 8.38 1.99 -1.67
C ARG A 3 8.33 1.13 -0.41
N THR A 4 9.13 1.48 0.58
CA THR A 4 8.97 1.08 1.98
C THR A 4 7.92 1.94 2.68
N GLY A 5 7.47 1.54 3.86
CA GLY A 5 6.55 2.33 4.67
C GLY A 5 7.12 3.69 5.06
N ASP A 6 8.43 3.77 5.33
CA ASP A 6 9.11 5.02 5.66
C ASP A 6 9.25 5.94 4.45
N GLU A 7 9.58 5.40 3.28
CA GLU A 7 9.57 6.18 2.03
C GLU A 7 8.17 6.70 1.70
N TYR A 8 7.11 5.94 2.00
CA TYR A 8 5.74 6.43 1.88
C TYR A 8 5.46 7.60 2.84
N ARG A 9 5.82 7.47 4.12
CA ARG A 9 5.66 8.55 5.11
C ARG A 9 6.39 9.81 4.68
N ASP A 10 7.64 9.69 4.24
CA ASP A 10 8.43 10.82 3.76
C ASP A 10 7.82 11.45 2.51
N SER A 11 7.28 10.64 1.59
CA SER A 11 6.63 11.14 0.37
C SER A 11 5.40 12.02 0.63
N ILE A 12 4.79 11.92 1.82
CA ILE A 12 3.62 12.71 2.19
C ILE A 12 3.91 13.85 3.17
N ARG A 13 5.18 14.07 3.52
CA ARG A 13 5.67 15.28 4.23
C ARG A 13 6.05 16.37 3.24
N ASP A 14 5.10 16.72 2.37
CA ASP A 14 5.31 17.57 1.20
C ASP A 14 4.80 19.01 1.35
N GLY A 15 4.34 19.38 2.55
CA GLY A 15 3.77 20.71 2.82
C GLY A 15 2.35 20.89 2.28
N ARG A 16 1.64 19.79 1.94
CA ARG A 16 0.22 19.82 1.54
C ARG A 16 -0.66 20.59 2.50
N GLU A 17 -1.71 21.21 1.94
CA GLU A 17 -2.71 21.91 2.72
C GLU A 17 -3.87 20.99 3.08
N VAL A 18 -3.80 20.41 4.27
CA VAL A 18 -4.87 19.58 4.84
C VAL A 18 -5.47 20.30 6.03
N PHE A 19 -6.80 20.30 6.11
CA PHE A 19 -7.54 20.93 7.19
C PHE A 19 -8.46 19.91 7.86
N ILE A 20 -8.58 19.99 9.19
CA ILE A 20 -9.52 19.19 9.96
C ILE A 20 -10.04 20.01 11.14
N ASN A 21 -11.34 19.97 11.40
CA ASN A 21 -11.99 20.76 12.45
C ASN A 21 -11.66 22.27 12.40
N GLY A 22 -11.43 22.82 11.21
CA GLY A 22 -11.11 24.25 11.01
C GLY A 22 -9.63 24.61 11.19
N GLU A 23 -8.76 23.66 11.52
CA GLU A 23 -7.33 23.90 11.71
C GLU A 23 -6.50 23.29 10.57
N LYS A 24 -5.40 23.97 10.21
CA LYS A 24 -4.42 23.43 9.25
C LYS A 24 -3.55 22.39 9.94
N VAL A 25 -3.43 21.23 9.33
CA VAL A 25 -2.58 20.13 9.80
C VAL A 25 -1.14 20.37 9.33
N PRO A 26 -0.17 20.54 10.25
CA PRO A 26 1.22 20.79 9.86
C PRO A 26 1.92 19.55 9.31
N ASP A 27 1.56 18.36 9.79
CA ASP A 27 2.14 17.08 9.38
C ASP A 27 1.10 15.96 9.51
N VAL A 28 0.66 15.43 8.36
CA VAL A 28 -0.32 14.35 8.30
C VAL A 28 0.22 13.01 8.82
N THR A 29 1.55 12.83 8.85
CA THR A 29 2.18 11.58 9.28
C THR A 29 2.12 11.38 10.78
N THR A 30 2.01 12.47 11.54
CA THR A 30 2.04 12.46 13.01
C THR A 30 0.73 12.92 13.64
N HIS A 31 -0.13 13.62 12.90
CA HIS A 31 -1.39 14.13 13.41
C HIS A 31 -2.33 12.99 13.91
N PRO A 32 -2.86 13.05 15.14
CA PRO A 32 -3.58 11.92 15.77
C PRO A 32 -4.76 11.35 14.97
N MET A 33 -5.50 12.19 14.24
CA MET A 33 -6.63 11.74 13.42
C MET A 33 -6.23 11.05 12.11
N PHE A 34 -5.00 11.23 11.63
CA PHE A 34 -4.53 10.67 10.35
C PHE A 34 -3.50 9.56 10.55
N LYS A 35 -2.69 9.64 11.61
CA LYS A 35 -1.62 8.69 11.91
C LYS A 35 -2.05 7.22 11.81
N PRO A 36 -3.21 6.78 12.35
CA PRO A 36 -3.62 5.38 12.23
C PRO A 36 -3.77 4.92 10.77
N LEU A 37 -4.34 5.75 9.89
CA LEU A 37 -4.51 5.43 8.47
C LEU A 37 -3.18 5.50 7.71
N VAL A 38 -2.32 6.47 8.04
CA VAL A 38 -0.96 6.56 7.48
C VAL A 38 -0.15 5.33 7.85
N ASP A 39 -0.24 4.84 9.09
CA ASP A 39 0.48 3.66 9.54
C ASP A 39 -0.02 2.38 8.87
N ILE A 40 -1.33 2.23 8.71
CA ILE A 40 -1.91 1.11 7.94
C ILE A 40 -1.40 1.15 6.50
N ARG A 41 -1.34 2.33 5.88
CA ARG A 41 -0.85 2.45 4.52
C ARG A 41 0.64 2.13 4.42
N ALA A 42 1.45 2.60 5.35
CA ALA A 42 2.87 2.26 5.45
C ALA A 42 3.08 0.75 5.65
N ARG A 43 2.27 0.11 6.48
CA ARG A 43 2.32 -1.35 6.71
C ARG A 43 2.18 -2.14 5.42
N ILE A 44 1.27 -1.74 4.54
CA ILE A 44 1.05 -2.42 3.24
C ILE A 44 2.27 -2.28 2.32
N TYR A 45 2.98 -1.15 2.39
CA TYR A 45 4.26 -1.01 1.69
C TYR A 45 5.30 -1.98 2.27
N ASP A 46 5.42 -2.07 3.59
CA ASP A 46 6.39 -2.97 4.25
C ASP A 46 6.14 -4.45 3.95
N MET A 47 4.88 -4.88 3.82
CA MET A 47 4.53 -6.25 3.42
C MET A 47 5.16 -6.69 2.08
N GLN A 48 5.51 -5.76 1.18
CA GLN A 48 6.14 -6.11 -0.09
C GLN A 48 7.63 -6.47 0.05
N HIS A 49 8.24 -6.16 1.20
CA HIS A 49 9.66 -6.38 1.49
C HIS A 49 9.90 -7.54 2.47
N GLU A 50 8.85 -8.01 3.14
CA GLU A 50 8.94 -9.05 4.16
C GLU A 50 8.95 -10.46 3.58
N ALA A 51 9.86 -11.32 4.05
CA ALA A 51 9.96 -12.70 3.57
C ALA A 51 8.66 -13.51 3.72
N ALA A 52 7.84 -13.18 4.73
CA ALA A 52 6.57 -13.88 5.00
C ALA A 52 5.46 -13.58 3.97
N THR A 53 5.51 -12.41 3.33
CA THR A 53 4.41 -11.86 2.53
C THR A 53 4.82 -11.50 1.11
N ALA A 54 6.10 -11.19 0.86
CA ALA A 54 6.61 -10.75 -0.44
C ALA A 54 6.21 -11.68 -1.60
N SER A 55 6.23 -13.01 -1.40
CA SER A 55 5.84 -13.99 -2.43
C SER A 55 4.41 -13.85 -2.94
N LYS A 56 3.51 -13.24 -2.16
CA LYS A 56 2.12 -12.93 -2.56
C LYS A 56 1.94 -11.51 -3.05
N MET A 57 2.89 -10.62 -2.77
CA MET A 57 2.73 -9.18 -2.89
C MET A 57 3.49 -8.60 -4.09
N VAL A 58 4.50 -9.30 -4.60
CA VAL A 58 5.37 -8.81 -5.67
C VAL A 58 5.54 -9.82 -6.80
N TYR A 59 5.74 -9.34 -8.02
CA TYR A 59 6.19 -10.12 -9.16
C TYR A 59 7.46 -9.52 -9.76
N ARG A 60 8.14 -10.30 -10.61
CA ARG A 60 9.27 -9.84 -11.42
C ARG A 60 8.86 -9.80 -12.89
N ASP A 61 9.26 -8.74 -13.58
CA ASP A 61 9.11 -8.67 -15.04
C ASP A 61 10.25 -9.44 -15.75
N ASP A 62 10.27 -9.34 -17.08
CA ASP A 62 11.26 -10.03 -17.93
C ASP A 62 12.69 -9.52 -17.70
N ASP A 63 12.85 -8.27 -17.24
CA ASP A 63 14.14 -7.66 -16.88
C ASP A 63 14.56 -7.98 -15.43
N GLY A 64 13.72 -8.70 -14.69
CA GLY A 64 13.95 -9.11 -13.31
C GLY A 64 13.66 -8.02 -12.28
N GLU A 65 13.11 -6.88 -12.71
CA GLU A 65 12.70 -5.79 -11.83
C GLU A 65 11.44 -6.16 -11.05
N GLN A 66 11.38 -5.70 -9.80
CA GLN A 66 10.33 -6.08 -8.86
C GLN A 66 9.21 -5.04 -8.79
N TYR A 67 7.96 -5.50 -8.93
CA TYR A 67 6.75 -4.69 -8.96
C TYR A 67 5.66 -5.26 -8.05
N SER A 68 4.76 -4.40 -7.57
CA SER A 68 3.55 -4.80 -6.83
C SER A 68 2.62 -5.65 -7.70
N ILE A 69 2.06 -6.74 -7.16
CA ILE A 69 1.02 -7.54 -7.82
C ILE A 69 -0.20 -6.68 -8.22
N GLY A 70 -0.48 -5.60 -7.48
CA GLY A 70 -1.53 -4.63 -7.82
C GLY A 70 -1.39 -4.07 -9.25
N LEU A 71 -0.16 -3.89 -9.73
CA LEU A 71 0.16 -3.35 -11.05
C LEU A 71 0.25 -4.40 -12.16
N LYS A 72 0.28 -5.70 -11.81
CA LYS A 72 0.42 -6.79 -12.79
C LYS A 72 -0.76 -6.78 -13.77
N LEU A 73 -0.50 -6.81 -15.07
CA LEU A 73 -1.58 -6.90 -16.06
C LEU A 73 -2.10 -8.35 -16.15
N PRO A 74 -3.42 -8.58 -16.22
CA PRO A 74 -4.00 -9.91 -16.19
C PRO A 74 -4.07 -10.54 -17.60
N TYR A 75 -3.04 -11.30 -17.97
CA TYR A 75 -2.98 -12.01 -19.26
C TYR A 75 -3.47 -13.47 -19.16
N SER A 76 -3.64 -13.98 -17.94
CA SER A 76 -4.05 -15.35 -17.64
C SER A 76 -4.98 -15.41 -16.41
N GLN A 77 -5.65 -16.56 -16.22
CA GLN A 77 -6.44 -16.80 -15.00
C GLN A 77 -5.57 -16.82 -13.73
N ASN A 78 -4.31 -17.21 -13.84
CA ASN A 78 -3.40 -17.24 -12.71
C ASN A 78 -3.13 -15.81 -12.19
N ASP A 79 -3.04 -14.81 -13.07
CA ASP A 79 -2.83 -13.41 -12.67
C ASP A 79 -3.97 -12.89 -11.79
N TRP A 80 -5.21 -13.30 -12.06
CA TRP A 80 -6.36 -12.99 -11.22
C TRP A 80 -6.29 -13.69 -9.85
N SER A 81 -5.82 -14.93 -9.83
CA SER A 81 -5.66 -15.69 -8.59
C SER A 81 -4.58 -15.08 -7.70
N GLU A 82 -3.46 -14.63 -8.29
CA GLU A 82 -2.40 -13.91 -7.58
C GLU A 82 -2.86 -12.55 -7.06
N LYS A 83 -3.58 -11.77 -7.88
CA LYS A 83 -4.19 -10.51 -7.43
C LYS A 83 -5.10 -10.71 -6.23
N ARG A 84 -6.00 -11.70 -6.29
CA ARG A 84 -6.87 -12.04 -5.17
C ARG A 84 -6.07 -12.43 -3.93
N ALA A 85 -5.05 -13.29 -4.07
CA ALA A 85 -4.23 -13.71 -2.94
C ALA A 85 -3.47 -12.53 -2.30
N SER A 86 -3.01 -11.56 -3.10
CA SER A 86 -2.42 -10.31 -2.62
C SER A 86 -3.44 -9.45 -1.87
N THR A 87 -4.64 -9.30 -2.43
CA THR A 87 -5.75 -8.55 -1.81
C THR A 87 -6.16 -9.16 -0.47
N ASP A 88 -6.36 -10.49 -0.43
CA ASP A 88 -6.72 -11.21 0.79
C ASP A 88 -5.62 -11.04 1.86
N ALA A 89 -4.33 -11.19 1.48
CA ALA A 89 -3.22 -10.99 2.41
C ALA A 89 -3.19 -9.57 3.02
N ILE A 90 -3.47 -8.54 2.22
CA ILE A 90 -3.55 -7.15 2.70
C ILE A 90 -4.72 -6.99 3.69
N PHE A 91 -5.91 -7.46 3.33
CA PHE A 91 -7.09 -7.26 4.15
C PHE A 91 -7.09 -8.09 5.44
N ASP A 92 -6.50 -9.28 5.40
CA ASP A 92 -6.26 -10.10 6.59
C ASP A 92 -5.29 -9.39 7.56
N GLU A 93 -4.20 -8.79 7.05
CA GLU A 93 -3.21 -8.06 7.86
C GLU A 93 -3.82 -6.83 8.55
N ILE A 94 -4.61 -6.03 7.83
CA ILE A 94 -5.17 -4.77 8.35
C ILE A 94 -6.55 -4.95 9.01
N GLY A 95 -7.03 -6.20 9.12
CA GLY A 95 -8.30 -6.54 9.75
C GLY A 95 -9.56 -6.08 9.01
N GLY A 96 -9.47 -5.80 7.70
CA GLY A 96 -10.62 -5.41 6.87
C GLY A 96 -11.25 -4.04 7.20
N VAL A 97 -10.61 -3.22 8.04
CA VAL A 97 -11.20 -1.95 8.51
C VAL A 97 -11.03 -0.82 7.50
N VAL A 98 -9.87 -0.73 6.86
CA VAL A 98 -9.55 0.32 5.87
C VAL A 98 -9.73 -0.25 4.47
N THR A 99 -10.76 0.18 3.76
CA THR A 99 -11.16 -0.39 2.46
C THR A 99 -10.58 0.33 1.25
N ARG A 100 -10.09 1.56 1.42
CA ARG A 100 -9.44 2.36 0.37
C ARG A 100 -7.96 2.44 0.63
N VAL A 101 -7.24 1.47 0.10
CA VAL A 101 -5.81 1.26 0.32
C VAL A 101 -5.03 1.40 -0.98
N GLY A 102 -5.31 2.41 -1.81
CA GLY A 102 -4.50 2.81 -2.99
C GLY A 102 -4.36 1.80 -4.13
N ASP A 103 -4.51 2.29 -5.37
CA ASP A 103 -4.53 1.46 -6.59
C ASP A 103 -3.22 0.70 -6.82
N GLU A 104 -2.10 1.24 -6.33
CA GLU A 104 -0.78 0.64 -6.45
C GLU A 104 -0.58 -0.62 -5.60
N THR A 105 -1.49 -0.90 -4.66
CA THR A 105 -1.48 -2.16 -3.88
C THR A 105 -2.76 -2.96 -4.05
N VAL A 106 -3.92 -2.31 -3.98
CA VAL A 106 -5.22 -2.90 -4.29
C VAL A 106 -5.91 -1.95 -5.25
N GLY A 107 -5.84 -2.27 -6.55
CA GLY A 107 -6.64 -1.58 -7.58
C GLY A 107 -8.12 -1.58 -7.21
N GLU A 108 -8.87 -0.58 -7.66
CA GLU A 108 -10.31 -0.48 -7.38
C GLU A 108 -11.02 -1.84 -7.57
N MET A 109 -11.68 -2.30 -6.50
CA MET A 109 -12.57 -3.47 -6.54
C MET A 109 -13.82 -3.21 -7.37
#